data_AF-A0A950S2M1-F1
#
_entry.id   AF-A0A950S2M1-F1
#
_cell.length_a   1.000
_cell.length_b   1.000
_cell.length_c   1.000
_cell.angle_alpha   90.00
_cell.angle_beta   90.00
_cell.angle_gamma   90.00
#
_symmetry.space_group_name_H-M   'P 1'
#
loop_
_entity.id
_entity.type
_entity.pdbx_description
1 polymer ?
#
loop_
_entity_poly.entity_id
_entity_poly.type
_entity_poly.pdbx_seq_one_letter_code
_entity_poly.pdbx_strand_id
1 'polypeptide(L)'
;WARAEQTHFWQAGDTPRPGSEPCFDIEQIDRIVRTIDEHNNAWRDWFAGVDVPPHRVRYEALADDPVGVTRGILDFLGLDVPAEASIVSHRRRQADQLNQDWIARYRGSLMA
;
A
#
# COMPACT_ATOMS: atom_id res chain seq x y z
N TRP A 1 6.46 0.40 -3.96
CA TRP A 1 6.66 -0.32 -5.23
C TRP A 1 8.07 -0.17 -5.74
N ALA A 2 8.57 1.02 -6.10
CA ALA A 2 9.90 1.19 -6.73
C ALA A 2 11.04 0.36 -6.09
N ARG A 3 11.27 0.51 -4.77
CA ARG A 3 12.28 -0.29 -4.06
C ARG A 3 12.05 -1.81 -4.19
N ALA A 4 10.82 -2.27 -4.01
CA ALA A 4 10.48 -3.69 -4.08
C ALA A 4 10.57 -4.25 -5.50
N GLU A 5 10.26 -3.46 -6.52
CA GLU A 5 10.47 -3.81 -7.94
C GLU A 5 11.96 -4.00 -8.25
N GLN A 6 12.82 -3.12 -7.72
CA GLN A 6 14.26 -3.23 -7.90
C GLN A 6 14.84 -4.45 -7.16
N THR A 7 14.45 -4.66 -5.90
CA THR A 7 15.05 -5.67 -5.02
C THR A 7 14.37 -7.04 -5.09
N HIS A 8 13.18 -7.14 -5.70
CA HIS A 8 12.26 -8.28 -5.59
C HIS A 8 11.89 -8.66 -4.15
N PHE A 9 12.05 -7.72 -3.21
CA PHE A 9 11.69 -7.93 -1.81
C PHE A 9 10.39 -7.16 -1.51
N TRP A 10 9.28 -7.89 -1.49
CA TRP A 10 7.92 -7.35 -1.35
C TRP A 10 7.37 -7.51 0.06
N GLN A 11 7.81 -8.56 0.75
CA GLN A 11 7.39 -8.88 2.11
C GLN A 11 8.48 -9.63 2.87
N ALA A 12 8.35 -9.66 4.19
CA ALA A 12 9.22 -10.46 5.03
C ALA A 12 9.15 -11.94 4.60
N GLY A 13 10.30 -12.56 4.38
CA GLY A 13 10.43 -13.93 3.88
C GLY A 13 10.86 -14.03 2.43
N ASP A 14 10.79 -12.94 1.66
CA ASP A 14 11.31 -12.93 0.29
C ASP A 14 12.84 -12.96 0.28
N THR A 15 13.43 -13.57 -0.75
CA THR A 15 14.86 -13.49 -1.00
C THR A 15 15.13 -12.34 -1.95
N PRO A 16 15.90 -11.30 -1.55
CA PRO A 16 16.26 -10.21 -2.44
C PRO A 16 17.01 -10.72 -3.67
N ARG A 17 16.77 -10.10 -4.81
CA ARG A 17 17.53 -10.38 -6.03
C ARG A 17 19.02 -10.04 -5.79
N PRO A 18 19.96 -10.92 -6.14
CA PRO A 18 21.39 -10.65 -5.99
C PRO A 18 21.83 -9.38 -6.74
N GLY A 19 22.71 -8.58 -6.13
CA GLY A 19 23.25 -7.35 -6.73
C GLY A 19 22.23 -6.23 -6.94
N SER A 20 21.08 -6.30 -6.27
CA SER A 20 19.96 -5.37 -6.47
C SER A 20 19.89 -4.33 -5.37
N GLU A 21 20.97 -3.55 -5.20
CA GLU A 21 20.95 -2.45 -4.25
C GLU A 21 19.95 -1.38 -4.74
N PRO A 22 18.98 -0.95 -3.92
CA PRO A 22 17.98 0.00 -4.35
C PRO A 22 18.58 1.39 -4.63
N CYS A 23 18.22 1.97 -5.77
CA CYS A 23 18.66 3.30 -6.20
C CYS A 23 17.48 4.22 -6.52
N PHE A 24 17.67 5.53 -6.30
CA PHE A 24 16.67 6.52 -6.66
C PHE A 24 16.60 6.65 -8.19
N ASP A 25 15.47 6.29 -8.76
CA ASP A 25 15.15 6.38 -10.18
C ASP A 25 13.85 7.17 -10.34
N ILE A 26 13.96 8.43 -10.76
CA ILE A 26 12.82 9.35 -10.88
C ILE A 26 11.82 8.88 -11.94
N GLU A 27 12.28 8.33 -13.06
CA GLU A 27 11.42 7.88 -14.15
C GLU A 27 10.64 6.64 -13.72
N GLN A 28 11.29 5.71 -13.03
CA GLN A 28 10.61 4.55 -12.46
C GLN A 28 9.55 4.97 -11.44
N ILE A 29 9.88 5.90 -10.53
CA ILE A 29 8.95 6.37 -9.50
C ILE A 29 7.75 7.07 -10.17
N ASP A 30 7.97 7.95 -11.15
CA ASP A 30 6.91 8.65 -11.88
C ASP A 30 5.95 7.67 -12.57
N ARG A 31 6.48 6.71 -13.33
CA ARG A 31 5.66 5.66 -13.96
C ARG A 31 4.81 4.91 -12.95
N ILE A 32 5.40 4.55 -11.81
CA ILE A 32 4.70 3.84 -10.73
C ILE A 32 3.59 4.70 -10.12
N VAL A 33 3.85 5.98 -9.85
CA VAL A 33 2.83 6.91 -9.34
C VAL A 33 1.67 7.01 -10.30
N ARG A 34 1.95 7.22 -11.59
CA ARG A 34 0.93 7.27 -12.64
C ARG A 34 0.11 5.98 -12.72
N THR A 35 0.75 4.82 -12.69
CA THR A 35 0.06 3.52 -12.69
C THR A 35 -0.84 3.37 -11.45
N ILE A 36 -0.38 3.79 -10.26
CA ILE A 36 -1.20 3.74 -9.05
C ILE A 36 -2.42 4.66 -9.18
N ASP A 37 -2.25 5.86 -9.71
CA ASP A 37 -3.36 6.79 -9.94
C ASP A 37 -4.35 6.26 -10.98
N GLU A 38 -3.87 5.71 -12.09
CA GLU A 38 -4.68 5.06 -13.13
C GLU A 38 -5.51 3.91 -12.53
N HIS A 39 -4.90 3.03 -11.74
CA HIS A 39 -5.60 1.94 -11.05
C HIS A 39 -6.63 2.44 -10.04
N ASN A 40 -6.27 3.44 -9.23
CA ASN A 40 -7.20 4.03 -8.26
C ASN A 40 -8.39 4.70 -8.94
N ASN A 41 -8.19 5.32 -10.10
CA ASN A 41 -9.26 5.92 -10.90
C ASN A 41 -10.17 4.84 -11.49
N ALA A 42 -9.60 3.81 -12.10
CA ALA A 42 -10.33 2.70 -12.69
C ALA A 42 -11.23 1.98 -11.67
N TRP A 43 -10.74 1.76 -10.45
CA TRP A 43 -11.58 1.20 -9.38
C TRP A 43 -12.75 2.11 -9.00
N ARG A 44 -12.53 3.42 -8.88
CA ARG A 44 -13.63 4.36 -8.55
C ARG A 44 -14.68 4.40 -9.65
N ASP A 45 -14.25 4.42 -10.91
CA ASP A 45 -15.16 4.44 -12.05
C ASP A 45 -15.95 3.14 -12.15
N TRP A 46 -15.29 2.00 -11.92
CA TRP A 46 -15.96 0.70 -11.88
C TRP A 46 -17.02 0.63 -10.78
N PHE A 47 -16.70 1.02 -9.54
CA PHE A 47 -17.65 1.08 -8.43
C PHE A 47 -18.74 2.15 -8.60
N ALA A 48 -18.55 3.17 -9.45
CA ALA A 48 -19.62 4.09 -9.79
C ALA A 48 -20.57 3.50 -10.86
N GLY A 49 -20.05 2.58 -11.69
CA GLY A 49 -20.82 1.88 -12.72
C GLY A 49 -21.58 0.65 -12.22
N VAL A 50 -21.13 0.03 -11.13
CA VAL A 50 -21.86 -1.05 -10.45
C VAL A 50 -22.46 -0.49 -9.16
N ASP A 51 -23.75 -0.72 -8.90
CA ASP A 51 -24.45 -0.19 -7.71
C ASP A 51 -24.07 -0.95 -6.42
N VAL A 52 -22.77 -1.05 -6.17
CA VAL A 52 -22.16 -1.76 -5.05
C VAL A 52 -21.29 -0.76 -4.29
N PRO A 53 -21.70 -0.32 -3.09
CA PRO A 53 -20.93 0.65 -2.31
C PRO A 53 -19.61 0.01 -1.82
N PRO A 54 -18.44 0.59 -2.13
CA PRO A 54 -17.17 0.05 -1.65
C PRO A 54 -16.91 0.43 -0.20
N HIS A 55 -16.39 -0.52 0.58
CA HIS A 55 -15.75 -0.22 1.87
C HIS A 55 -14.33 0.27 1.65
N ARG A 56 -14.10 1.58 1.84
CA ARG A 56 -12.80 2.20 1.56
C ARG A 56 -11.88 2.12 2.77
N VAL A 57 -10.73 1.48 2.58
CA VAL A 57 -9.66 1.39 3.58
C VAL A 57 -8.47 2.23 3.10
N ARG A 58 -7.97 3.12 3.98
CA ARG A 58 -6.72 3.83 3.75
C ARG A 58 -5.56 3.02 4.31
N TYR A 59 -4.45 3.00 3.58
CA TYR A 59 -3.25 2.27 4.00
C TYR A 59 -2.76 2.75 5.39
N GLU A 60 -2.74 4.06 5.63
CA GLU A 60 -2.25 4.63 6.89
C GLU A 60 -3.12 4.19 8.06
N ALA A 61 -4.44 4.18 7.90
CA ALA A 61 -5.36 3.71 8.93
C ALA A 61 -5.17 2.22 9.23
N LEU A 62 -4.99 1.39 8.19
CA LEU A 62 -4.72 -0.04 8.34
C LEU A 62 -3.36 -0.32 8.98
N ALA A 63 -2.35 0.50 8.68
CA ALA A 63 -1.01 0.35 9.23
C ALA A 63 -0.97 0.74 10.71
N ASP A 64 -1.71 1.78 11.10
CA ASP A 64 -1.76 2.29 12.47
C ASP A 64 -2.65 1.43 13.38
N ASP A 65 -3.80 0.95 12.87
CA ASP A 65 -4.73 0.09 13.61
C ASP A 65 -5.24 -1.09 12.74
N PRO A 66 -4.43 -2.13 12.54
CA PRO A 66 -4.82 -3.27 11.71
C PRO A 66 -5.99 -4.04 12.30
N VAL A 67 -6.13 -4.08 13.63
CA VAL A 67 -7.20 -4.83 14.31
C VAL A 67 -8.53 -4.09 14.15
N GLY A 68 -8.58 -2.79 14.47
CA GLY A 68 -9.80 -2.00 14.34
C GLY A 68 -10.28 -1.89 12.90
N VAL A 69 -9.36 -1.70 11.93
CA VAL A 69 -9.73 -1.72 10.51
C VAL A 69 -10.26 -3.08 10.08
N THR A 70 -9.67 -4.18 10.55
CA THR A 70 -10.18 -5.53 10.24
C THR A 70 -11.58 -5.73 10.82
N ARG A 71 -11.84 -5.29 12.06
CA ARG A 71 -13.18 -5.34 12.65
C ARG A 71 -14.19 -4.51 11.86
N GLY A 72 -13.82 -3.30 11.44
CA GLY A 72 -14.68 -2.47 10.58
C GLY A 72 -15.03 -3.12 9.24
N ILE A 73 -14.10 -3.89 8.65
CA ILE A 73 -14.37 -4.70 7.45
C ILE A 73 -15.36 -5.83 7.77
N LEU A 74 -15.16 -6.55 8.88
CA LEU A 74 -16.06 -7.64 9.30
C LEU A 74 -17.48 -7.12 9.55
N ASP A 75 -17.61 -5.99 10.25
CA ASP A 75 -18.88 -5.31 10.51
C ASP A 75 -19.55 -4.88 9.20
N PHE A 76 -18.79 -4.29 8.26
CA PHE A 76 -19.30 -3.91 6.95
C PHE A 76 -19.83 -5.11 6.16
N LEU A 77 -19.20 -6.28 6.29
CA LEU A 77 -19.63 -7.53 5.66
C LEU A 77 -20.79 -8.21 6.41
N GLY A 78 -21.22 -7.68 7.56
CA GLY A 78 -22.26 -8.28 8.41
C GLY A 78 -21.82 -9.59 9.06
N LEU A 79 -20.52 -9.79 9.26
CA LEU A 79 -19.96 -10.99 9.87
C LEU A 79 -19.90 -10.81 11.39
N ASP A 80 -20.66 -11.62 12.12
CA ASP A 80 -20.62 -11.62 13.58
C ASP A 80 -19.37 -12.37 14.06
N VAL A 81 -18.37 -11.62 14.52
CA VAL A 81 -17.11 -12.16 15.03
C VAL A 81 -17.00 -11.82 16.51
N PRO A 82 -16.85 -12.84 17.40
CA PRO A 82 -16.75 -12.61 18.83
C PRO A 82 -15.68 -11.57 19.20
N ALA A 83 -15.94 -10.79 20.24
CA ALA A 83 -14.98 -9.79 20.73
C ALA A 83 -13.65 -10.44 21.15
N GLU A 84 -13.70 -11.69 21.60
CA GLU A 84 -12.57 -12.49 22.06
C GLU A 84 -11.79 -13.12 20.90
N ALA A 85 -12.32 -13.06 19.68
CA ALA A 85 -11.62 -13.59 18.51
C ALA A 85 -10.31 -12.82 18.31
N SER A 86 -9.21 -13.57 18.29
CA SER A 86 -7.89 -13.00 18.10
C SER A 86 -7.69 -12.61 16.63
N ILE A 87 -7.49 -11.31 16.39
CA ILE A 87 -7.08 -10.77 15.10
C ILE A 87 -5.63 -10.33 15.24
N VAL A 88 -4.73 -10.97 14.48
CA VAL A 88 -3.30 -10.73 14.56
C VAL A 88 -2.78 -10.32 13.19
N SER A 89 -2.13 -9.16 13.11
CA SER A 89 -1.39 -8.78 11.92
C SER A 89 0.00 -9.41 11.94
N HIS A 90 0.29 -10.25 10.94
CA HIS A 90 1.62 -10.80 10.72
C HIS A 90 2.49 -9.92 9.81
N ARG A 91 1.93 -8.84 9.24
CA ARG A 91 2.67 -7.93 8.36
C ARG A 91 3.41 -6.89 9.19
N ARG A 92 4.61 -6.56 8.72
CA ARG A 92 5.43 -5.46 9.26
C ARG A 92 5.59 -4.39 8.20
N ARG A 93 5.59 -3.13 8.62
CA ARG A 93 5.88 -1.99 7.74
C ARG A 93 7.33 -2.09 7.25
N GLN A 94 7.51 -1.99 5.92
CA GLN A 94 8.83 -1.99 5.29
C GLN A 94 9.34 -0.59 4.94
N ALA A 95 8.48 0.42 4.94
CA ALA A 95 8.89 1.79 4.66
C ALA A 95 9.83 2.29 5.75
N ASP A 96 11.01 2.74 5.36
CA ASP A 96 12.07 3.25 6.23
C ASP A 96 12.63 4.60 5.73
N GLN A 97 13.78 5.02 6.25
CA GLN A 97 14.40 6.30 5.90
C GLN A 97 14.69 6.42 4.39
N LEU A 98 15.10 5.32 3.73
CA LEU A 98 15.37 5.35 2.29
C LEU A 98 14.10 5.70 1.51
N ASN A 99 12.96 5.13 1.91
CA ASN A 99 11.67 5.47 1.32
C ASN A 99 11.32 6.95 1.54
N GLN A 100 11.57 7.51 2.73
CA GLN A 100 11.29 8.92 3.03
C GLN A 100 12.15 9.86 2.18
N ASP A 101 13.44 9.54 2.03
CA ASP A 101 14.37 10.33 1.22
C ASP A 101 13.94 10.38 -0.24
N TRP A 102 13.50 9.23 -0.79
CA TRP A 102 13.02 9.16 -2.17
C TRP A 102 11.72 9.94 -2.35
N ILE A 103 10.79 9.86 -1.40
CA ILE A 103 9.55 10.65 -1.40
C ILE A 103 9.88 12.15 -1.43
N ALA A 104 10.81 12.60 -0.58
CA ALA A 104 11.21 14.00 -0.52
C ALA A 104 11.83 14.49 -1.85
N ARG A 105 12.76 13.70 -2.41
CA ARG A 105 13.41 14.02 -3.70
C ARG A 105 12.40 14.10 -4.84
N TYR A 106 11.51 13.11 -4.95
CA TYR A 106 10.48 13.08 -5.98
C TYR A 106 9.50 14.25 -5.87
N ARG A 107 9.06 14.59 -4.65
CA ARG A 107 8.19 15.77 -4.45
C ARG A 107 8.91 17.07 -4.81
N GLY A 108 10.19 17.19 -4.48
CA GLY A 108 11.00 18.33 -4.86
C GLY A 108 11.14 18.49 -6.38
N SER A 109 11.24 17.40 -7.14
CA SER A 109 11.32 17.45 -8.60
C SER A 109 10.02 17.81 -9.30
N LEU A 110 8.86 17.71 -8.63
CA LEU A 110 7.57 18.13 -9.18
C LEU A 110 7.32 19.64 -9.06
N MET A 111 8.10 20.33 -8.23
CA MET A 111 7.96 21.78 -7.98
C MET A 111 8.97 22.62 -8.77
N ALA A 112 9.86 21.99 -9.53
CA ALA A 112 10.89 22.62 -10.36
C ALA A 112 10.46 22.66 -11.83
#